data_AF-A0A8H6C1L4-F1
#
_entry.id   AF-A0A8H6C1L4-F1
#
_cell.length_a   1.000
_cell.length_b   1.000
_cell.length_c   1.000
_cell.angle_alpha   90.00
_cell.angle_beta   90.00
_cell.angle_gamma   90.00
#
_symmetry.space_group_name_H-M   'P 1'
#
loop_
_entity.id
_entity.type
_entity.pdbx_description
1 polymer ?
#
loop_
_entity_poly.entity_id
_entity_poly.type
_entity_poly.pdbx_seq_one_letter_code
_entity_poly.pdbx_strand_id
1 'polypeptide(L)'
;MTIETISNNEGIRQRSASSLVLISNFQFGLQTGWVSMMSLPAALLAFSIFKLLPISIAKNFTDVENVFVQSIAVAVGTGPLCYGFIGIIPAMEKFMTSEESGLGRPLTFGLGQLMIWSLGLGLFGVFFAIPLRKQVIVKEKLPFPSGSATATLISVLHGSDIYQDKEEISEKLDIEEEEGRETGSIATESESLTQQSSKSQLITTTNIQDDYDSNMRSLIITFIISATYTILSFFLPILKKIPIFGNHLSVNYLWNFQPSPAYIGQGIIMGLPTVSYMLFGAILGWGILAPLAKHMEWAPGRIDDWINGGQGWILWISLTTKKRSRSISRIATKSTSEYLLQDQEETRSSTSSNENPENSTYDGKRTQEDCKYTMEVPERHLVSTKTTVIGIAVSTLALHYFFETSVWEHSDLMQDLKTGHLIGASPKAQFIAQILGTLYSVGLSSIMYKVYNSVYKIPSDMFRIPTAVVWIDCSRLVTGQGLPPHIREFALVLGVIFGIISLLKNTVPPTSSYHKYLVYLPSGVAVGVGIYNTPNFTLARFIGGLICYNWQNIGPNGKIGMIIFSSGLVLGEGLLVDSLCF
;
A
#
# COMPACT_ATOMS: atom_id res chain seq x y z
N MET A 1 -4.79 -2.57 30.11
CA MET A 1 -5.88 -3.55 29.98
C MET A 1 -5.26 -4.87 29.53
N THR A 2 -5.60 -6.04 30.08
CA THR A 2 -5.05 -7.33 29.59
C THR A 2 -5.61 -7.63 28.20
N ILE A 3 -4.80 -8.21 27.30
CA ILE A 3 -5.18 -8.62 25.94
C ILE A 3 -6.48 -9.45 25.92
N GLU A 4 -6.80 -10.13 27.03
CA GLU A 4 -8.04 -10.89 27.24
C GLU A 4 -9.32 -10.02 27.27
N THR A 5 -9.26 -8.76 27.70
CA THR A 5 -10.47 -7.91 27.80
C THR A 5 -10.98 -7.48 26.41
N ILE A 6 -10.07 -7.26 25.46
CA ILE A 6 -10.39 -6.92 24.06
C ILE A 6 -10.98 -8.14 23.31
N SER A 7 -10.75 -9.37 23.79
CA SER A 7 -11.09 -10.62 23.09
C SER A 7 -12.60 -10.95 23.04
N ASN A 8 -13.39 -10.62 24.06
CA ASN A 8 -14.68 -11.33 24.27
C ASN A 8 -15.95 -10.61 23.77
N ASN A 9 -15.98 -9.28 23.68
CA ASN A 9 -17.14 -8.52 23.13
C ASN A 9 -16.72 -7.41 22.16
N GLU A 10 -15.59 -6.76 22.41
CA GLU A 10 -15.04 -5.67 21.58
C GLU A 10 -14.42 -6.18 20.30
N GLY A 11 -13.75 -7.35 20.36
CA GLY A 11 -13.29 -8.09 19.20
C GLY A 11 -14.40 -8.43 18.20
N ILE A 12 -15.66 -8.59 18.63
CA ILE A 12 -16.79 -8.90 17.72
C ILE A 12 -17.15 -7.68 16.86
N ARG A 13 -17.17 -6.48 17.44
CA ARG A 13 -17.47 -5.22 16.70
C ARG A 13 -16.29 -4.77 15.84
N GLN A 14 -15.06 -5.02 16.28
CA GLN A 14 -13.91 -4.77 15.42
C GLN A 14 -13.85 -5.76 14.25
N ARG A 15 -14.23 -7.03 14.47
CA ARG A 15 -14.37 -8.01 13.40
C ARG A 15 -15.42 -7.58 12.37
N SER A 16 -16.52 -6.94 12.77
CA SER A 16 -17.49 -6.42 11.80
C SER A 16 -16.92 -5.27 10.96
N ALA A 17 -16.24 -4.28 11.57
CA ALA A 17 -15.58 -3.22 10.81
C ALA A 17 -14.49 -3.75 9.85
N SER A 18 -13.69 -4.70 10.32
CA SER A 18 -12.64 -5.34 9.51
C SER A 18 -13.22 -6.20 8.39
N SER A 19 -14.39 -6.81 8.60
CA SER A 19 -15.11 -7.55 7.56
C SER A 19 -15.57 -6.62 6.43
N LEU A 20 -16.04 -5.42 6.75
CA LEU A 20 -16.44 -4.42 5.75
C LEU A 20 -15.27 -4.01 4.86
N VAL A 21 -14.08 -3.82 5.45
CA VAL A 21 -12.85 -3.54 4.71
C VAL A 21 -12.50 -4.69 3.76
N LEU A 22 -12.55 -5.93 4.24
CA LEU A 22 -12.28 -7.12 3.41
C LEU A 22 -13.26 -7.23 2.24
N ILE A 23 -14.56 -7.02 2.47
CA ILE A 23 -15.59 -7.10 1.43
C ILE A 23 -15.35 -6.01 0.37
N SER A 24 -15.14 -4.77 0.80
CA SER A 24 -14.77 -3.65 -0.08
C SER A 24 -13.52 -3.95 -0.92
N ASN A 25 -12.51 -4.57 -0.31
CA ASN A 25 -11.28 -4.97 -1.00
C ASN A 25 -11.46 -6.16 -1.95
N PHE A 26 -12.38 -7.10 -1.69
CA PHE A 26 -12.76 -8.13 -2.64
C PHE A 26 -13.34 -7.52 -3.91
N GLN A 27 -14.32 -6.63 -3.72
CA GLN A 27 -14.99 -5.92 -4.80
C GLN A 27 -13.98 -5.14 -5.63
N PHE A 28 -13.24 -4.25 -4.97
CA PHE A 28 -12.27 -3.39 -5.61
C PHE A 28 -11.14 -4.18 -6.28
N GLY A 29 -10.68 -5.26 -5.63
CA GLY A 29 -9.64 -6.15 -6.15
C GLY A 29 -10.06 -6.92 -7.39
N LEU A 30 -11.28 -7.46 -7.44
CA LEU A 30 -11.79 -8.15 -8.63
C LEU A 30 -12.04 -7.20 -9.81
N GLN A 31 -12.35 -5.93 -9.55
CA GLN A 31 -12.54 -4.92 -10.60
C GLN A 31 -11.22 -4.38 -11.15
N THR A 32 -10.26 -4.08 -10.27
CA THR A 32 -9.05 -3.32 -10.63
C THR A 32 -7.76 -4.12 -10.63
N GLY A 33 -7.75 -5.26 -9.97
CA GLY A 33 -6.54 -6.02 -9.68
C GLY A 33 -5.69 -5.46 -8.55
N TRP A 34 -6.19 -4.47 -7.78
CA TRP A 34 -5.48 -3.82 -6.67
C TRP A 34 -6.30 -3.87 -5.37
N VAL A 35 -5.64 -3.90 -4.22
CA VAL A 35 -6.27 -3.83 -2.88
C VAL A 35 -5.62 -2.72 -2.06
N SER A 36 -6.40 -2.05 -1.21
CA SER A 36 -5.87 -1.05 -0.28
C SER A 36 -5.71 -1.67 1.11
N MET A 37 -4.60 -1.38 1.78
CA MET A 37 -4.37 -1.78 3.16
C MET A 37 -5.37 -1.13 4.13
N MET A 38 -5.85 0.08 3.82
CA MET A 38 -6.83 0.84 4.60
C MET A 38 -6.45 1.00 6.09
N SER A 39 -5.16 1.16 6.40
CA SER A 39 -4.66 1.33 7.78
C SER A 39 -5.13 2.62 8.46
N LEU A 40 -5.10 3.77 7.77
CA LEU A 40 -5.57 5.05 8.32
C LEU A 40 -7.08 5.00 8.66
N PRO A 41 -7.97 4.56 7.75
CA PRO A 41 -9.39 4.40 8.08
C PRO A 41 -9.63 3.41 9.21
N ALA A 42 -8.88 2.32 9.27
CA ALA A 42 -8.99 1.35 10.34
C ALA A 42 -8.63 1.97 11.71
N ALA A 43 -7.54 2.75 11.78
CA ALA A 43 -7.13 3.47 12.99
C ALA A 43 -8.18 4.51 13.45
N LEU A 44 -8.77 5.24 12.49
CA LEU A 44 -9.79 6.24 12.79
C LEU A 44 -11.09 5.57 13.25
N LEU A 45 -11.57 4.55 12.54
CA LEU A 45 -12.76 3.79 12.92
C LEU A 45 -12.59 3.12 14.28
N ALA A 46 -11.43 2.54 14.56
CA ALA A 46 -11.11 1.98 15.86
C ALA A 46 -11.28 3.04 16.95
N PHE A 47 -10.55 4.15 16.85
CA PHE A 47 -10.65 5.27 17.79
C PHE A 47 -12.08 5.75 18.02
N SER A 48 -12.85 5.92 16.95
CA SER A 48 -14.20 6.45 17.02
C SER A 48 -15.21 5.46 17.61
N ILE A 49 -15.09 4.17 17.29
CA ILE A 49 -15.91 3.12 17.93
C ILE A 49 -15.63 3.11 19.43
N PHE A 50 -14.37 3.19 19.85
CA PHE A 50 -14.00 3.18 21.27
C PHE A 50 -14.40 4.47 21.99
N LYS A 51 -14.40 5.63 21.32
CA LYS A 51 -14.83 6.92 21.90
C LYS A 51 -16.35 7.04 22.06
N LEU A 52 -17.14 6.32 21.25
CA LEU A 52 -18.61 6.28 21.34
C LEU A 52 -19.13 5.29 22.41
N LEU A 53 -18.27 4.51 23.05
CA LEU A 53 -18.63 3.55 24.10
C LEU A 53 -18.72 4.21 25.49
N PRO A 54 -19.49 3.62 26.43
CA PRO A 54 -19.65 4.19 27.77
C PRO A 54 -18.32 4.41 28.51
N ILE A 55 -18.32 5.48 29.31
CA ILE A 55 -17.18 6.23 29.88
C ILE A 55 -16.10 5.36 30.58
N SER A 56 -16.40 4.17 31.08
CA SER A 56 -15.42 3.34 31.80
C SER A 56 -14.41 2.61 30.90
N ILE A 57 -14.73 2.35 29.63
CA ILE A 57 -13.86 1.63 28.68
C ILE A 57 -13.14 2.62 27.75
N ALA A 58 -13.85 3.65 27.28
CA ALA A 58 -13.33 4.70 26.41
C ALA A 58 -12.17 5.50 27.04
N LYS A 59 -12.12 5.60 28.37
CA LYS A 59 -11.09 6.36 29.10
C LYS A 59 -9.69 5.73 29.06
N ASN A 60 -9.59 4.45 28.66
CA ASN A 60 -8.36 3.68 28.73
C ASN A 60 -7.85 3.22 27.35
N PHE A 61 -8.50 3.59 26.25
CA PHE A 61 -8.05 3.21 24.91
C PHE A 61 -6.79 4.00 24.57
N THR A 62 -5.66 3.31 24.48
CA THR A 62 -4.34 3.91 24.22
C THR A 62 -4.00 3.91 22.73
N ASP A 63 -3.00 4.70 22.35
CA ASP A 63 -2.40 4.69 21.02
C ASP A 63 -1.85 3.31 20.63
N VAL A 64 -1.21 2.60 21.57
CA VAL A 64 -0.70 1.23 21.37
C VAL A 64 -1.85 0.22 21.16
N GLU A 65 -2.96 0.38 21.87
CA GLU A 65 -4.16 -0.45 21.65
C GLU A 65 -4.81 -0.12 20.29
N ASN A 66 -4.76 1.14 19.85
CA ASN A 66 -5.21 1.52 18.52
C ASN A 66 -4.36 0.89 17.42
N VAL A 67 -3.03 0.90 17.58
CA VAL A 67 -2.13 0.16 16.68
C VAL A 67 -2.50 -1.33 16.66
N PHE A 68 -2.72 -1.96 17.81
CA PHE A 68 -3.10 -3.38 17.87
C PHE A 68 -4.38 -3.68 17.07
N VAL A 69 -5.41 -2.86 17.27
CA VAL A 69 -6.71 -2.97 16.60
C VAL A 69 -6.59 -2.70 15.09
N GLN A 70 -5.78 -1.72 14.71
CA GLN A 70 -5.47 -1.39 13.33
C GLN A 70 -4.70 -2.53 12.63
N SER A 71 -3.74 -3.16 13.31
CA SER A 71 -2.96 -4.29 12.76
C SER A 71 -3.86 -5.50 12.47
N ILE A 72 -4.85 -5.79 13.33
CA ILE A 72 -5.89 -6.81 13.05
C ILE A 72 -6.66 -6.45 11.78
N ALA A 73 -7.16 -5.22 11.69
CA ALA A 73 -7.98 -4.79 10.56
C ALA A 73 -7.22 -4.84 9.23
N VAL A 74 -5.94 -4.48 9.22
CA VAL A 74 -5.07 -4.56 8.03
C VAL A 74 -4.85 -6.01 7.58
N ALA A 75 -4.54 -6.93 8.51
CA ALA A 75 -4.39 -8.34 8.18
C ALA A 75 -5.70 -8.96 7.64
N VAL A 76 -6.85 -8.51 8.13
CA VAL A 76 -8.16 -8.92 7.59
C VAL A 76 -8.40 -8.33 6.22
N GLY A 77 -8.25 -7.01 6.05
CA GLY A 77 -8.55 -6.29 4.83
C GLY A 77 -7.71 -6.69 3.62
N THR A 78 -6.45 -7.09 3.84
CA THR A 78 -5.50 -7.46 2.77
C THR A 78 -5.65 -8.91 2.30
N GLY A 79 -6.35 -9.76 3.07
CA GLY A 79 -6.57 -11.18 2.77
C GLY A 79 -6.95 -11.53 1.32
N PRO A 80 -7.90 -10.82 0.66
CA PRO A 80 -8.31 -11.14 -0.71
C PRO A 80 -7.16 -11.10 -1.73
N LEU A 81 -6.21 -10.18 -1.55
CA LEU A 81 -5.00 -10.09 -2.36
C LEU A 81 -3.97 -11.13 -1.93
N CYS A 82 -3.69 -11.19 -0.63
CA CYS A 82 -2.65 -12.05 -0.04
C CYS A 82 -2.88 -13.54 -0.31
N TYR A 83 -4.14 -13.98 -0.30
CA TYR A 83 -4.48 -15.38 -0.57
C TYR A 83 -4.66 -15.68 -2.06
N GLY A 84 -4.54 -14.66 -2.93
CA GLY A 84 -4.64 -14.81 -4.38
C GLY A 84 -6.07 -14.93 -4.90
N PHE A 85 -7.09 -14.58 -4.12
CA PHE A 85 -8.50 -14.72 -4.52
C PHE A 85 -8.96 -13.71 -5.57
N ILE A 86 -8.23 -12.61 -5.76
CA ILE A 86 -8.50 -11.64 -6.83
C ILE A 86 -7.62 -11.84 -8.07
N GLY A 87 -6.73 -12.84 -8.05
CA GLY A 87 -5.72 -13.07 -9.08
C GLY A 87 -5.48 -14.54 -9.36
N ILE A 88 -4.65 -15.20 -8.55
CA ILE A 88 -4.17 -16.57 -8.79
C ILE A 88 -5.31 -17.59 -8.86
N ILE A 89 -6.19 -17.62 -7.87
CA ILE A 89 -7.26 -18.62 -7.82
C ILE A 89 -8.24 -18.45 -8.99
N PRO A 90 -8.74 -17.23 -9.30
CA PRO A 90 -9.50 -17.03 -10.54
C PRO A 90 -8.71 -17.36 -11.81
N ALA A 91 -7.39 -17.14 -11.84
CA ALA A 91 -6.57 -17.52 -13.00
C ALA A 91 -6.66 -19.03 -13.28
N MET A 92 -6.54 -19.82 -12.21
CA MET A 92 -6.61 -21.27 -12.27
C MET A 92 -8.02 -21.79 -12.54
N GLU A 93 -9.05 -21.23 -11.89
CA GLU A 93 -10.42 -21.73 -12.05
C GLU A 93 -11.12 -21.25 -13.33
N LYS A 94 -10.81 -20.06 -13.84
CA LYS A 94 -11.55 -19.42 -14.95
C LYS A 94 -10.83 -19.45 -16.29
N PHE A 95 -9.50 -19.41 -16.30
CA PHE A 95 -8.73 -19.24 -17.54
C PHE A 95 -7.88 -20.45 -17.92
N MET A 96 -7.60 -21.37 -16.99
CA MET A 96 -6.87 -22.60 -17.28
C MET A 96 -7.78 -23.60 -18.02
N THR A 97 -7.28 -24.14 -19.13
CA THR A 97 -8.00 -25.16 -19.92
C THR A 97 -7.91 -26.55 -19.27
N SER A 98 -8.82 -27.45 -19.64
CA SER A 98 -8.84 -28.83 -19.13
C SER A 98 -7.59 -29.64 -19.50
N GLU A 99 -6.91 -29.26 -20.58
CA GLU A 99 -5.62 -29.84 -21.00
C GLU A 99 -4.48 -29.27 -20.16
N GLU A 100 -4.44 -27.95 -19.95
CA GLU A 100 -3.45 -27.28 -19.10
C GLU A 100 -3.52 -27.73 -17.64
N SER A 101 -4.70 -28.12 -17.14
CA SER A 101 -4.86 -28.61 -15.77
C SER A 101 -4.32 -30.03 -15.55
N GLY A 102 -4.06 -30.79 -16.63
CA GLY A 102 -3.64 -32.20 -16.58
C GLY A 102 -4.69 -33.16 -16.01
N LEU A 103 -5.90 -32.68 -15.68
CA LEU A 103 -6.95 -33.42 -15.00
C LEU A 103 -8.13 -33.76 -15.92
N GLY A 104 -8.13 -33.29 -17.18
CA GLY A 104 -9.22 -33.49 -18.13
C GLY A 104 -10.54 -32.78 -17.75
N ARG A 105 -10.51 -31.92 -16.73
CA ARG A 105 -11.64 -31.13 -16.24
C ARG A 105 -11.19 -29.73 -15.78
N PRO A 106 -12.11 -28.75 -15.74
CA PRO A 106 -11.83 -27.45 -15.14
C PRO A 106 -11.46 -27.60 -13.66
N LEU A 107 -10.42 -26.87 -13.24
CA LEU A 107 -9.98 -26.88 -11.85
C LEU A 107 -11.00 -26.11 -11.00
N THR A 108 -11.49 -26.71 -9.92
CA THR A 108 -12.36 -26.05 -8.95
C THR A 108 -11.92 -26.43 -7.55
N PHE A 109 -11.82 -25.44 -6.66
CA PHE A 109 -11.34 -25.66 -5.31
C PHE A 109 -12.50 -25.74 -4.32
N GLY A 110 -12.50 -26.72 -3.42
CA GLY A 110 -13.44 -26.76 -2.31
C GLY A 110 -13.18 -25.66 -1.28
N LEU A 111 -14.18 -25.30 -0.46
CA LEU A 111 -13.99 -24.31 0.62
C LEU A 111 -12.85 -24.70 1.57
N GLY A 112 -12.76 -25.98 1.95
CA GLY A 112 -11.67 -26.50 2.78
C GLY A 112 -10.29 -26.35 2.14
N GLN A 113 -10.18 -26.56 0.83
CA GLN A 113 -8.93 -26.38 0.09
C GLN A 113 -8.50 -24.92 0.07
N LEU A 114 -9.44 -23.99 -0.17
CA LEU A 114 -9.18 -22.54 -0.12
C LEU A 114 -8.76 -22.08 1.27
N MET A 115 -9.36 -22.62 2.34
CA MET A 115 -8.98 -22.29 3.71
C MET A 115 -7.58 -22.79 4.05
N ILE A 116 -7.24 -24.04 3.71
CA ILE A 116 -5.90 -24.60 3.95
C ILE A 116 -4.84 -23.80 3.16
N TRP A 117 -5.13 -23.50 1.90
CA TRP A 117 -4.30 -22.66 1.04
C TRP A 117 -4.04 -21.28 1.66
N SER A 118 -5.10 -20.58 2.06
CA SER A 118 -5.01 -19.25 2.65
C SER A 118 -4.29 -19.27 4.00
N LEU A 119 -4.48 -20.32 4.79
CA LEU A 119 -3.81 -20.48 6.07
C LEU A 119 -2.29 -20.60 5.91
N GLY A 120 -1.84 -21.39 4.92
CA GLY A 120 -0.43 -21.51 4.58
C GLY A 120 0.18 -20.17 4.19
N LEU A 121 -0.46 -19.45 3.25
CA LEU A 121 0.01 -18.17 2.74
C LEU A 121 0.04 -17.10 3.83
N GLY A 122 -1.07 -16.99 4.56
CA GLY A 122 -1.25 -16.01 5.64
C GLY A 122 -0.22 -16.14 6.74
N LEU A 123 -0.06 -17.36 7.27
CA LEU A 123 0.92 -17.60 8.33
C LEU A 123 2.34 -17.36 7.83
N PHE A 124 2.67 -17.78 6.60
CA PHE A 124 3.98 -17.53 6.01
C PHE A 124 4.28 -16.01 5.97
N GLY A 125 3.34 -15.21 5.47
CA GLY A 125 3.49 -13.75 5.38
C GLY A 125 3.77 -13.10 6.73
N VAL A 126 2.99 -13.46 7.76
CA VAL A 126 3.13 -12.92 9.13
C VAL A 126 4.46 -13.33 9.77
N PHE A 127 4.88 -14.60 9.63
CA PHE A 127 6.16 -15.05 10.19
C PHE A 127 7.37 -14.46 9.45
N PHE A 128 7.29 -14.31 8.13
CA PHE A 128 8.37 -13.76 7.30
C PHE A 128 8.57 -12.25 7.52
N ALA A 129 7.55 -11.52 7.98
CA ALA A 129 7.66 -10.11 8.32
C ALA A 129 8.60 -9.83 9.51
N ILE A 130 8.76 -10.78 10.45
CA ILE A 130 9.60 -10.60 11.66
C ILE A 130 11.08 -10.35 11.32
N PRO A 131 11.80 -11.23 10.59
CA PRO A 131 13.21 -11.01 10.27
C PRO A 131 13.40 -9.77 9.40
N LEU A 132 12.46 -9.52 8.48
CA LEU A 132 12.48 -8.34 7.62
C LEU A 132 12.38 -7.06 8.44
N ARG A 133 11.50 -6.97 9.45
CA ARG A 133 11.39 -5.79 10.34
C ARG A 133 12.74 -5.37 10.90
N LYS A 134 13.53 -6.33 11.40
CA LYS A 134 14.86 -6.04 11.97
C LYS A 134 15.79 -5.40 10.93
N GLN A 135 15.72 -5.87 9.69
CA GLN A 135 16.55 -5.34 8.62
C GLN A 135 16.03 -3.99 8.09
N VAL A 136 14.77 -3.94 7.66
CA VAL A 136 14.23 -2.82 6.87
C VAL A 136 13.75 -1.64 7.71
N ILE A 137 13.23 -1.89 8.92
CA ILE A 137 12.70 -0.83 9.80
C ILE A 137 13.76 -0.39 10.80
N VAL A 138 14.43 -1.34 11.46
CA VAL A 138 15.35 -1.01 12.56
C VAL A 138 16.74 -0.64 12.06
N LYS A 139 17.35 -1.45 11.19
CA LYS A 139 18.71 -1.19 10.69
C LYS A 139 18.77 -0.19 9.55
N GLU A 140 18.00 -0.44 8.49
CA GLU A 140 18.04 0.37 7.26
C GLU A 140 17.18 1.64 7.33
N LYS A 141 16.29 1.74 8.34
CA LYS A 141 15.36 2.87 8.54
C LYS A 141 14.64 3.31 7.24
N LEU A 142 14.21 2.36 6.41
CA LEU A 142 13.57 2.66 5.11
C LEU A 142 12.28 3.48 5.28
N PRO A 143 11.93 4.33 4.28
CA PRO A 143 10.69 5.11 4.33
C PRO A 143 9.44 4.24 4.05
N PHE A 144 8.47 4.27 4.97
CA PHE A 144 7.16 3.62 4.83
C PHE A 144 6.05 4.68 4.92
N PRO A 145 5.69 5.34 3.81
CA PRO A 145 4.83 6.53 3.85
C PRO A 145 3.43 6.25 4.40
N SER A 146 2.84 5.08 4.13
CA SER A 146 1.51 4.72 4.66
C SER A 146 1.58 4.41 6.16
N GLY A 147 2.61 3.67 6.59
CA GLY A 147 2.87 3.40 8.00
C GLY A 147 3.13 4.68 8.81
N SER A 148 3.97 5.57 8.29
CA SER A 148 4.24 6.88 8.88
C SER A 148 2.99 7.75 8.99
N ALA A 149 2.19 7.85 7.91
CA ALA A 149 0.95 8.62 7.95
C ALA A 149 -0.08 8.04 8.95
N THR A 150 -0.12 6.71 9.09
CA THR A 150 -0.98 6.04 10.08
C THR A 150 -0.50 6.34 11.51
N ALA A 151 0.81 6.33 11.74
CA ALA A 151 1.37 6.68 13.05
C ALA A 151 1.05 8.14 13.41
N THR A 152 1.28 9.08 12.49
CA THR A 152 0.91 10.49 12.72
C THR A 152 -0.57 10.67 13.00
N LEU A 153 -1.44 9.93 12.31
CA LEU A 153 -2.87 9.98 12.60
C LEU A 153 -3.17 9.44 14.01
N ILE A 154 -2.64 8.28 14.39
CA ILE A 154 -2.87 7.69 15.71
C ILE A 154 -2.34 8.60 16.81
N SER A 155 -1.15 9.19 16.62
CA SER A 155 -0.54 10.09 17.59
C SER A 155 -1.38 11.36 17.77
N VAL A 156 -1.89 11.93 16.67
CA VAL A 156 -2.83 13.06 16.71
C VAL A 156 -4.14 12.69 17.42
N LEU A 157 -4.71 11.51 17.15
CA LEU A 157 -5.97 11.08 17.77
C LEU A 157 -5.86 10.91 19.28
N HIS A 158 -4.72 10.43 19.77
CA HIS A 158 -4.48 10.15 21.18
C HIS A 158 -3.73 11.27 21.92
N GLY A 159 -3.28 12.30 21.22
CA GLY A 159 -2.43 13.36 21.78
C GLY A 159 -1.09 12.83 22.28
N SER A 160 -0.54 11.78 21.63
CA SER A 160 0.75 11.19 21.97
C SER A 160 1.87 11.66 21.03
N ASP A 161 3.11 11.60 21.50
CA ASP A 161 4.29 11.96 20.70
C ASP A 161 4.72 10.80 19.79
N ILE A 162 5.23 11.12 18.60
CA ILE A 162 5.87 10.12 17.73
C ILE A 162 7.29 9.86 18.26
N TYR A 163 7.62 8.59 18.51
CA TYR A 163 8.87 8.21 19.20
C TYR A 163 10.14 8.63 18.44
N GLN A 164 10.08 8.80 17.10
CA GLN A 164 11.22 9.23 16.29
C GLN A 164 11.54 10.72 16.43
N ASP A 165 10.58 11.57 16.82
CA ASP A 165 10.83 13.01 17.03
C ASP A 165 11.71 13.25 18.28
N LYS A 166 11.77 12.30 19.22
CA LYS A 166 12.68 12.38 20.39
C LYS A 166 14.14 12.17 20.03
N GLU A 167 14.46 11.39 18.99
CA GLU A 167 15.84 11.17 18.55
C GLU A 167 16.41 12.46 17.92
N GLU A 168 15.67 13.10 17.00
CA GLU A 168 16.12 14.35 16.36
C GLU A 168 16.12 15.56 17.32
N ILE A 169 15.19 15.60 18.28
CA ILE A 169 15.13 16.68 19.28
C ILE A 169 16.20 16.50 20.36
N SER A 170 16.48 15.27 20.80
CA SER A 170 17.61 15.00 21.73
C SER A 170 18.94 15.31 21.06
N GLU A 171 19.16 14.88 19.80
CA GLU A 171 20.37 15.23 19.06
C GLU A 171 20.54 16.75 18.90
N LYS A 172 19.47 17.50 18.65
CA LYS A 172 19.54 18.97 18.57
C LYS A 172 19.78 19.65 19.93
N LEU A 173 19.14 19.15 20.99
CA LEU A 173 19.34 19.66 22.35
C LEU A 173 20.74 19.36 22.87
N ASP A 174 21.29 18.19 22.56
CA ASP A 174 22.66 17.81 22.92
C ASP A 174 23.69 18.67 22.14
N ILE A 175 23.41 19.03 20.88
CA ILE A 175 24.23 19.98 20.09
C ILE A 175 24.14 21.40 20.67
N GLU A 176 22.94 21.86 21.07
CA GLU A 176 22.76 23.18 21.69
C GLU A 176 23.33 23.27 23.12
N GLU A 177 23.32 22.18 23.91
CA GLU A 177 23.99 22.11 25.22
C GLU A 177 25.53 22.07 25.10
N GLU A 178 26.07 21.48 24.02
CA GLU A 178 27.51 21.52 23.73
C GLU A 178 27.96 22.91 23.26
N GLU A 179 27.16 23.63 22.47
CA GLU A 179 27.47 25.01 22.07
C GLU A 179 27.22 26.04 23.20
N GLY A 180 26.30 25.77 24.13
CA GLY A 180 25.94 26.66 25.23
C GLY A 180 26.89 26.66 26.44
N ARG A 181 27.85 25.72 26.51
CA ARG A 181 28.76 25.58 27.66
C ARG A 181 29.89 26.63 27.74
N GLU A 182 30.03 27.50 26.75
CA GLU A 182 31.04 28.57 26.76
C GLU A 182 30.57 29.91 27.36
N THR A 183 29.30 30.07 27.71
CA THR A 183 28.81 31.31 28.35
C THR A 183 27.89 31.01 29.52
N GLY A 184 28.45 31.04 30.72
CA GLY A 184 27.68 30.93 31.95
C GLY A 184 26.77 32.15 32.15
N SER A 185 25.48 31.91 32.41
CA SER A 185 24.71 32.49 33.52
C SER A 185 23.21 32.16 33.38
N ILE A 186 22.51 32.22 34.53
CA ILE A 186 21.07 32.42 34.72
C ILE A 186 20.23 31.16 34.98
N ALA A 187 20.33 30.69 36.23
CA ALA A 187 19.25 30.00 36.93
C ALA A 187 18.08 30.98 37.20
N THR A 188 17.23 31.27 36.21
CA THR A 188 15.94 31.99 36.42
C THR A 188 14.89 31.74 35.33
N GLU A 189 15.01 30.69 34.51
CA GLU A 189 14.05 30.37 33.43
C GLU A 189 13.10 29.19 33.74
N SER A 190 13.28 28.51 34.89
CA SER A 190 12.52 27.29 35.20
C SER A 190 11.06 27.52 35.62
N GLU A 191 10.67 28.73 36.02
CA GLU A 191 9.28 29.02 36.45
C GLU A 191 8.39 29.62 35.35
N SER A 192 8.95 30.19 34.28
CA SER A 192 8.19 30.74 33.13
C SER A 192 7.82 29.66 32.09
N LEU A 193 8.64 28.62 31.94
CA LEU A 193 8.42 27.52 30.99
C LEU A 193 7.20 26.65 31.35
N THR A 194 6.87 26.51 32.64
CA THR A 194 5.77 25.67 33.14
C THR A 194 4.39 26.26 32.81
N GLN A 195 4.25 27.59 32.80
CA GLN A 195 3.02 28.27 32.39
C GLN A 195 2.87 28.34 30.86
N GLN A 196 3.96 28.45 30.11
CA GLN A 196 3.95 28.49 28.65
C GLN A 196 3.67 27.09 28.04
N SER A 197 4.20 26.03 28.66
CA SER A 197 3.88 24.62 28.35
C SER A 197 2.38 24.33 28.52
N SER A 198 1.77 24.82 29.61
CA SER A 198 0.36 24.57 29.92
C SER A 198 -0.59 25.26 28.91
N LYS A 199 -0.24 26.44 28.41
CA LYS A 199 -1.02 27.19 27.42
C LYS A 199 -0.80 26.66 25.99
N SER A 200 0.43 26.23 25.68
CA SER A 200 0.77 25.57 24.41
C SER A 200 0.09 24.20 24.28
N GLN A 201 0.03 23.42 25.37
CA GLN A 201 -0.70 22.14 25.43
C GLN A 201 -2.21 22.33 25.28
N LEU A 202 -2.81 23.37 25.86
CA LEU A 202 -4.24 23.68 25.71
C LEU A 202 -4.62 24.14 24.29
N ILE A 203 -3.78 24.95 23.65
CA ILE A 203 -3.99 25.40 22.26
C ILE A 203 -3.81 24.22 21.29
N THR A 204 -2.85 23.33 21.55
CA THR A 204 -2.62 22.11 20.76
C THR A 204 -3.79 21.13 20.90
N THR A 205 -4.31 20.89 22.11
CA THR A 205 -5.46 19.99 22.32
C THR A 205 -6.77 20.51 21.71
N THR A 206 -6.97 21.83 21.65
CA THR A 206 -8.16 22.43 21.02
C THR A 206 -8.13 22.25 19.50
N ASN A 207 -6.99 22.53 18.84
CA ASN A 207 -6.80 22.28 17.41
C ASN A 207 -6.93 20.79 17.03
N ILE A 208 -6.47 19.87 17.90
CA ILE A 208 -6.56 18.42 17.66
C ILE A 208 -8.01 17.92 17.64
N GLN A 209 -8.84 18.38 18.57
CA GLN A 209 -10.24 17.96 18.65
C GLN A 209 -11.05 18.51 17.45
N ASP A 210 -10.77 19.74 17.03
CA ASP A 210 -11.37 20.35 15.83
C ASP A 210 -10.95 19.62 14.54
N ASP A 211 -9.67 19.24 14.41
CA ASP A 211 -9.18 18.44 13.27
C ASP A 211 -9.80 17.04 13.26
N TYR A 212 -9.99 16.40 14.42
CA TYR A 212 -10.68 15.12 14.55
C TYR A 212 -12.14 15.19 14.08
N ASP A 213 -12.92 16.14 14.60
CA ASP A 213 -14.34 16.26 14.27
C ASP A 213 -14.54 16.62 12.79
N SER A 214 -13.65 17.45 12.24
CA SER A 214 -13.62 17.76 10.81
C SER A 214 -13.31 16.53 9.94
N ASN A 215 -12.28 15.77 10.30
CA ASN A 215 -11.87 14.55 9.58
C ASN A 215 -12.95 13.46 9.63
N MET A 216 -13.54 13.23 10.80
CA MET A 216 -14.62 12.26 10.95
C MET A 216 -15.85 12.66 10.14
N ARG A 217 -16.24 13.95 10.20
CA ARG A 217 -17.33 14.47 9.39
C ARG A 217 -17.04 14.29 7.89
N SER A 218 -15.80 14.52 7.46
CA SER A 218 -15.37 14.28 6.07
C SER A 218 -15.52 12.81 5.67
N LEU A 219 -15.07 11.87 6.50
CA LEU A 219 -15.19 10.44 6.24
C LEU A 219 -16.67 10.01 6.10
N ILE A 220 -17.52 10.43 7.03
CA ILE A 220 -18.95 10.06 7.03
C ILE A 220 -19.67 10.68 5.83
N ILE A 221 -19.43 11.97 5.54
CA ILE A 221 -20.06 12.66 4.40
C ILE A 221 -19.64 11.99 3.09
N THR A 222 -18.34 11.75 2.89
CA THR A 222 -17.84 11.11 1.66
C THR A 222 -18.32 9.68 1.52
N PHE A 223 -18.40 8.93 2.63
CA PHE A 223 -19.02 7.62 2.67
C PHE A 223 -20.48 7.67 2.21
N ILE A 224 -21.29 8.57 2.78
CA ILE A 224 -22.71 8.72 2.42
C ILE A 224 -22.85 9.15 0.96
N ILE A 225 -22.08 10.13 0.49
CA ILE A 225 -22.12 10.58 -0.92
C ILE A 225 -21.82 9.42 -1.86
N SER A 226 -20.77 8.65 -1.56
CA SER A 226 -20.34 7.52 -2.37
C SER A 226 -21.36 6.37 -2.37
N ALA A 227 -21.91 6.07 -1.19
CA ALA A 227 -22.99 5.13 -0.98
C ALA A 227 -24.26 5.53 -1.78
N THR A 228 -24.72 6.78 -1.62
CA THR A 228 -25.89 7.29 -2.35
C THR A 228 -25.67 7.28 -3.86
N TYR A 229 -24.49 7.69 -4.34
CA TYR A 229 -24.15 7.60 -5.75
C TYR A 229 -24.23 6.16 -6.25
N THR A 230 -23.74 5.20 -5.47
CA THR A 230 -23.75 3.78 -5.83
C THR A 230 -25.16 3.26 -6.01
N ILE A 231 -26.06 3.55 -5.06
CA ILE A 231 -27.49 3.22 -5.16
C ILE A 231 -28.11 3.91 -6.39
N LEU A 232 -27.86 5.20 -6.59
CA LEU A 232 -28.42 5.95 -7.71
C LEU A 232 -27.94 5.40 -9.07
N SER A 233 -26.67 5.03 -9.17
CA SER A 233 -26.06 4.45 -10.36
C SER A 233 -26.60 3.05 -10.69
N PHE A 234 -27.21 2.37 -9.73
CA PHE A 234 -27.92 1.11 -9.96
C PHE A 234 -29.24 1.36 -10.73
N PHE A 235 -30.02 2.37 -10.30
CA PHE A 235 -31.28 2.73 -10.97
C PHE A 235 -31.08 3.51 -12.27
N LEU A 236 -29.94 4.18 -12.45
CA LEU A 236 -29.60 4.96 -13.63
C LEU A 236 -28.30 4.45 -14.29
N PRO A 237 -28.34 3.35 -15.07
CA PRO A 237 -27.16 2.73 -15.68
C PRO A 237 -26.39 3.66 -16.63
N ILE A 238 -27.05 4.70 -17.15
CA ILE A 238 -26.42 5.70 -18.02
C ILE A 238 -25.30 6.47 -17.31
N LEU A 239 -25.38 6.61 -15.98
CA LEU A 239 -24.34 7.23 -15.16
C LEU A 239 -23.03 6.42 -15.19
N LYS A 240 -23.07 5.12 -15.48
CA LYS A 240 -21.88 4.27 -15.52
C LYS A 240 -21.13 4.32 -16.86
N LYS A 241 -21.73 4.84 -17.93
CA LYS A 241 -21.17 4.84 -19.28
C LYS A 241 -21.39 6.19 -19.98
N ILE A 242 -20.88 7.28 -19.41
CA ILE A 242 -21.06 8.63 -19.98
C ILE A 242 -20.16 8.78 -21.22
N PRO A 243 -20.70 8.97 -22.44
CA PRO A 243 -19.91 8.99 -23.66
C PRO A 243 -19.28 10.38 -23.91
N ILE A 244 -18.32 10.80 -23.07
CA ILE A 244 -17.66 12.13 -23.18
C ILE A 244 -17.01 12.34 -24.56
N PHE A 245 -16.42 11.28 -25.13
CA PHE A 245 -15.73 11.34 -26.42
C PHE A 245 -16.61 10.84 -27.60
N GLY A 246 -17.93 10.78 -27.41
CA GLY A 246 -18.88 10.31 -28.42
C GLY A 246 -19.19 8.82 -28.36
N ASN A 247 -20.31 8.42 -28.97
CA ASN A 247 -20.84 7.05 -28.88
C ASN A 247 -19.92 6.00 -29.52
N HIS A 248 -19.23 6.34 -30.61
CA HIS A 248 -18.35 5.40 -31.32
C HIS A 248 -17.17 4.95 -30.45
N LEU A 249 -16.47 5.90 -29.81
CA LEU A 249 -15.32 5.60 -28.95
C LEU A 249 -15.76 4.94 -27.63
N SER A 250 -16.93 5.31 -27.11
CA SER A 250 -17.52 4.70 -25.92
C SER A 250 -17.81 3.21 -26.10
N VAL A 251 -18.45 2.83 -27.20
CA VAL A 251 -18.91 1.45 -27.46
C VAL A 251 -17.77 0.55 -27.95
N ASN A 252 -16.93 1.06 -28.86
CA ASN A 252 -15.94 0.21 -29.54
C ASN A 252 -14.59 0.17 -28.83
N TYR A 253 -14.22 1.21 -28.09
CA TYR A 253 -12.88 1.36 -27.51
C TYR A 253 -12.89 1.63 -26.01
N LEU A 254 -14.06 1.55 -25.36
CA LEU A 254 -14.20 1.79 -23.91
C LEU A 254 -13.60 3.15 -23.51
N TRP A 255 -13.78 4.18 -24.34
CA TRP A 255 -13.51 5.58 -24.00
C TRP A 255 -14.82 6.26 -23.58
N ASN A 256 -15.34 5.83 -22.45
CA ASN A 256 -16.40 6.52 -21.74
C ASN A 256 -15.89 6.98 -20.38
N PHE A 257 -16.69 7.78 -19.70
CA PHE A 257 -16.39 8.22 -18.35
C PHE A 257 -17.34 7.53 -17.38
N GLN A 258 -16.74 6.84 -16.41
CA GLN A 258 -17.46 6.27 -15.30
C GLN A 258 -17.08 7.05 -14.03
N PRO A 259 -17.94 7.99 -13.57
CA PRO A 259 -17.71 8.79 -12.37
C PRO A 259 -17.88 7.96 -11.10
N SER A 260 -17.05 6.92 -10.92
CA SER A 260 -17.01 6.12 -9.69
C SER A 260 -16.28 6.92 -8.60
N PRO A 261 -16.96 7.25 -7.47
CA PRO A 261 -16.33 7.88 -6.33
C PRO A 261 -15.11 7.11 -5.82
N ALA A 262 -15.13 5.78 -5.81
CA ALA A 262 -13.99 4.96 -5.41
C ALA A 262 -12.77 5.18 -6.30
N TYR A 263 -12.94 5.26 -7.63
CA TYR A 263 -11.81 5.55 -8.54
C TYR A 263 -11.29 6.98 -8.42
N ILE A 264 -12.16 7.94 -8.12
CA ILE A 264 -11.74 9.31 -7.80
C ILE A 264 -10.94 9.30 -6.49
N GLY A 265 -11.44 8.67 -5.43
CA GLY A 265 -10.73 8.50 -4.16
C GLY A 265 -9.37 7.84 -4.31
N GLN A 266 -9.27 6.78 -5.12
CA GLN A 266 -7.99 6.17 -5.45
C GLN A 266 -7.05 7.16 -6.16
N GLY A 267 -7.57 7.91 -7.13
CA GLY A 267 -6.78 8.92 -7.84
C GLY A 267 -6.20 10.00 -6.92
N ILE A 268 -6.99 10.41 -5.93
CA ILE A 268 -6.56 11.36 -4.91
C ILE A 268 -5.38 10.78 -4.10
N ILE A 269 -5.47 9.53 -3.66
CA ILE A 269 -4.42 8.84 -2.89
C ILE A 269 -3.14 8.64 -3.72
N MET A 270 -3.27 8.27 -4.99
CA MET A 270 -2.12 8.00 -5.88
C MET A 270 -1.36 9.26 -6.29
N GLY A 271 -2.01 10.42 -6.24
CA GLY A 271 -1.44 11.72 -6.59
C GLY A 271 -1.32 11.97 -8.09
N LEU A 272 -1.25 13.26 -8.46
CA LEU A 272 -1.30 13.72 -9.85
C LEU A 272 -0.22 13.11 -10.77
N PRO A 273 1.08 13.03 -10.38
CA PRO A 273 2.10 12.49 -11.29
C PRO A 273 1.81 11.04 -11.68
N THR A 274 1.45 10.21 -10.69
CA THR A 274 1.16 8.78 -10.91
C THR A 274 -0.03 8.59 -11.84
N VAL A 275 -1.15 9.28 -11.59
CA VAL A 275 -2.35 9.13 -12.42
C VAL A 275 -2.20 9.75 -13.80
N SER A 276 -1.35 10.76 -13.96
CA SER A 276 -1.00 11.33 -15.27
C SER A 276 -0.23 10.33 -16.13
N TYR A 277 0.74 9.62 -15.53
CA TYR A 277 1.45 8.55 -16.23
C TYR A 277 0.54 7.36 -16.55
N MET A 278 -0.42 7.05 -15.69
CA MET A 278 -1.44 6.04 -15.98
C MET A 278 -2.34 6.49 -17.14
N LEU A 279 -2.77 7.76 -17.19
CA LEU A 279 -3.54 8.29 -18.31
C LEU A 279 -2.73 8.21 -19.62
N PHE A 280 -1.45 8.57 -19.58
CA PHE A 280 -0.53 8.40 -20.71
C PHE A 280 -0.47 6.93 -21.16
N GLY A 281 -0.36 5.99 -20.21
CA GLY A 281 -0.43 4.56 -20.50
C GLY A 281 -1.74 4.13 -21.13
N ALA A 282 -2.88 4.64 -20.67
CA ALA A 282 -4.18 4.34 -21.25
C ALA A 282 -4.29 4.87 -22.69
N ILE A 283 -3.79 6.08 -22.97
CA ILE A 283 -3.72 6.64 -24.32
C ILE A 283 -2.82 5.79 -25.22
N LEU A 284 -1.62 5.44 -24.75
CA LEU A 284 -0.68 4.60 -25.50
C LEU A 284 -1.26 3.21 -25.78
N GLY A 285 -1.80 2.54 -24.76
CA GLY A 285 -2.38 1.20 -24.87
C GLY A 285 -3.67 1.18 -25.68
N TRP A 286 -4.70 1.85 -25.19
CA TRP A 286 -6.05 1.77 -25.73
C TRP A 286 -6.33 2.75 -26.87
N GLY A 287 -5.62 3.88 -26.92
CA GLY A 287 -5.78 4.88 -27.96
C GLY A 287 -4.92 4.65 -29.20
N ILE A 288 -3.77 3.97 -29.07
CA ILE A 288 -2.81 3.79 -30.17
C ILE A 288 -2.57 2.30 -30.44
N LEU A 289 -2.07 1.55 -29.46
CA LEU A 289 -1.58 0.18 -29.66
C LEU A 289 -2.70 -0.83 -29.94
N ALA A 290 -3.80 -0.81 -29.19
CA ALA A 290 -4.93 -1.72 -29.41
C ALA A 290 -5.66 -1.48 -30.75
N PRO A 291 -5.97 -0.23 -31.16
CA PRO A 291 -6.50 0.04 -32.49
C PRO A 291 -5.53 -0.36 -33.61
N LEU A 292 -4.23 -0.14 -33.43
CA LEU A 292 -3.20 -0.55 -34.39
C LEU A 292 -3.17 -2.08 -34.54
N ALA A 293 -3.14 -2.82 -33.44
CA ALA A 293 -3.14 -4.29 -33.45
C ALA A 293 -4.40 -4.87 -34.12
N LYS A 294 -5.55 -4.20 -33.95
CA LYS A 294 -6.79 -4.57 -34.63
C LYS A 294 -6.74 -4.26 -36.13
N HIS A 295 -6.23 -3.09 -36.51
CA HIS A 295 -6.10 -2.68 -37.92
C HIS A 295 -5.12 -3.58 -38.70
N MET A 296 -4.06 -4.05 -38.04
CA MET A 296 -3.06 -4.94 -38.62
C MET A 296 -3.43 -6.44 -38.52
N GLU A 297 -4.64 -6.75 -38.05
CA GLU A 297 -5.17 -8.12 -37.86
C GLU A 297 -4.35 -9.00 -36.91
N TRP A 298 -3.52 -8.42 -36.05
CA TRP A 298 -2.78 -9.16 -35.01
C TRP A 298 -3.67 -9.62 -33.87
N ALA A 299 -4.78 -8.90 -33.65
CA ALA A 299 -5.81 -9.21 -32.67
C ALA A 299 -7.21 -8.88 -33.26
N PRO A 300 -7.81 -9.81 -34.03
CA PRO A 300 -9.04 -9.55 -34.80
C PRO A 300 -10.31 -9.53 -33.94
N GLY A 301 -10.22 -10.00 -32.69
CA GLY A 301 -11.33 -9.99 -31.74
C GLY A 301 -11.81 -8.59 -31.38
N ARG A 302 -12.89 -8.54 -30.59
CA ARG A 302 -13.33 -7.26 -30.03
C ARG A 302 -12.23 -6.67 -29.12
N ILE A 303 -12.17 -5.35 -29.01
CA ILE A 303 -11.10 -4.69 -28.23
C ILE A 303 -11.14 -5.05 -26.75
N ASP A 304 -12.31 -5.40 -26.22
CA ASP A 304 -12.54 -5.86 -24.85
C ASP A 304 -12.29 -7.37 -24.64
N ASP A 305 -11.91 -8.11 -25.70
CA ASP A 305 -11.58 -9.53 -25.60
C ASP A 305 -10.12 -9.74 -25.16
N TRP A 306 -9.93 -10.67 -24.24
CA TRP A 306 -8.66 -10.98 -23.60
C TRP A 306 -7.89 -12.07 -24.34
N ILE A 307 -8.57 -12.88 -25.16
CA ILE A 307 -7.96 -14.00 -25.87
C ILE A 307 -7.54 -13.56 -27.27
N ASN A 308 -8.48 -13.04 -28.06
CA ASN A 308 -8.24 -12.67 -29.45
C ASN A 308 -8.30 -11.15 -29.71
N GLY A 309 -8.51 -10.36 -28.66
CA GLY A 309 -8.78 -8.93 -28.75
C GLY A 309 -7.59 -8.04 -28.45
N GLY A 310 -7.76 -6.75 -28.76
CA GLY A 310 -6.74 -5.72 -28.54
C GLY A 310 -6.31 -5.60 -27.07
N GLN A 311 -7.22 -5.86 -26.11
CA GLN A 311 -6.91 -5.86 -24.68
C GLN A 311 -5.90 -6.96 -24.30
N GLY A 312 -6.06 -8.18 -24.80
CA GLY A 312 -5.08 -9.24 -24.59
C GLY A 312 -3.71 -8.90 -25.19
N TRP A 313 -3.68 -8.29 -26.37
CA TRP A 313 -2.45 -7.89 -27.05
C TRP A 313 -1.66 -6.82 -26.28
N ILE A 314 -2.32 -5.75 -25.83
CA ILE A 314 -1.65 -4.67 -25.07
C ILE A 314 -1.24 -5.09 -23.65
N LEU A 315 -1.87 -6.13 -23.09
CA LEU A 315 -1.55 -6.64 -21.76
C LEU A 315 -0.09 -7.08 -21.67
N TRP A 316 0.43 -7.75 -22.69
CA TRP A 316 1.83 -8.17 -22.74
C TRP A 316 2.80 -7.00 -22.77
N ILE A 317 2.43 -5.93 -23.48
CA ILE A 317 3.21 -4.69 -23.53
C ILE A 317 3.23 -4.00 -22.16
N SER A 318 2.09 -4.00 -21.45
CA SER A 318 2.01 -3.53 -20.07
C SER A 318 2.96 -4.31 -19.14
N LEU A 319 2.96 -5.65 -19.23
CA LEU A 319 3.73 -6.52 -18.35
C LEU A 319 5.23 -6.34 -18.50
N THR A 320 5.70 -6.22 -19.74
CA THR A 320 7.13 -6.03 -20.04
C THR A 320 7.62 -4.66 -19.56
N THR A 321 6.82 -3.62 -19.76
CA THR A 321 7.10 -2.28 -19.23
C THR A 321 7.20 -2.27 -17.68
N LYS A 322 6.27 -2.95 -17.00
CA LYS A 322 6.25 -3.06 -15.53
C LYS A 322 7.44 -3.84 -14.96
N LYS A 323 7.81 -4.98 -15.56
CA LYS A 323 8.89 -5.87 -15.08
C LYS A 323 10.26 -5.25 -15.31
N ARG A 324 10.52 -4.76 -16.53
CA ARG A 324 11.84 -4.20 -16.92
C ARG A 324 12.20 -2.94 -16.11
N SER A 325 11.22 -2.04 -15.89
CA SER A 325 11.43 -0.81 -15.13
C SER A 325 11.79 -1.08 -13.66
N ARG A 326 11.18 -2.10 -13.03
CA ARG A 326 11.49 -2.50 -11.64
C ARG A 326 12.86 -3.16 -11.51
N SER A 327 13.22 -4.05 -12.44
CA SER A 327 14.52 -4.74 -12.41
C SER A 327 15.68 -3.77 -12.56
N ILE A 328 15.59 -2.82 -13.50
CA ILE A 328 16.63 -1.82 -13.73
C ILE A 328 16.69 -0.83 -12.57
N SER A 329 15.54 -0.43 -12.02
CA SER A 329 15.50 0.44 -10.83
C SER A 329 16.31 -0.17 -9.69
N ARG A 330 16.05 -1.45 -9.33
CA ARG A 330 16.78 -2.15 -8.26
C ARG A 330 18.29 -2.23 -8.47
N ILE A 331 18.73 -2.50 -9.71
CA ILE A 331 20.16 -2.55 -10.05
C ILE A 331 20.79 -1.17 -9.91
N ALA A 332 20.10 -0.13 -10.41
CA ALA A 332 20.56 1.25 -10.30
C ALA A 332 20.61 1.73 -8.85
N THR A 333 19.59 1.45 -8.03
CA THR A 333 19.60 1.85 -6.60
C THR A 333 20.74 1.19 -5.84
N LYS A 334 21.01 -0.10 -6.11
CA LYS A 334 22.13 -0.82 -5.49
C LYS A 334 23.48 -0.24 -5.90
N SER A 335 23.66 0.06 -7.19
CA SER A 335 24.88 0.70 -7.70
C SER A 335 25.09 2.10 -7.14
N THR A 336 24.03 2.91 -7.03
CA THR A 336 24.11 4.27 -6.46
C THR A 336 24.36 4.22 -4.95
N SER A 337 23.77 3.28 -4.22
CA SER A 337 24.04 3.12 -2.78
C SER A 337 25.47 2.68 -2.51
N GLU A 338 26.03 1.79 -3.32
CA GLU A 338 27.44 1.37 -3.21
C GLU A 338 28.38 2.55 -3.52
N TYR A 339 28.05 3.40 -4.50
CA TYR A 339 28.84 4.58 -4.85
C TYR A 339 28.80 5.67 -3.76
N LEU A 340 27.63 5.94 -3.16
CA LEU A 340 27.49 6.91 -2.07
C LEU A 340 28.20 6.48 -0.78
N LEU A 341 28.22 5.18 -0.50
CA LEU A 341 28.99 4.63 0.63
C LEU A 341 30.50 4.76 0.39
N GLN A 342 30.95 4.57 -0.84
CA GLN A 342 32.36 4.71 -1.23
C GLN A 342 32.83 6.18 -1.23
N ASP A 343 31.98 7.12 -1.66
CA ASP A 343 32.26 8.56 -1.63
C ASP A 343 32.34 9.10 -0.18
N GLN A 344 31.52 8.57 0.74
CA GLN A 344 31.64 8.88 2.17
C GLN A 344 32.93 8.33 2.82
N GLU A 345 33.41 7.17 2.38
CA GLU A 345 34.70 6.61 2.82
C GLU A 345 35.89 7.39 2.25
N GLU A 346 35.86 7.78 0.97
CA GLU A 346 36.90 8.61 0.36
C GLU A 346 36.96 10.01 0.99
N THR A 347 35.81 10.65 1.24
CA THR A 347 35.76 11.95 1.90
C THR A 347 36.34 11.90 3.32
N ARG A 348 36.09 10.82 4.09
CA ARG A 348 36.71 10.58 5.41
C ARG A 348 38.22 10.36 5.35
N SER A 349 38.74 9.78 4.26
CA SER A 349 40.17 9.54 4.07
C SER A 349 40.95 10.79 3.62
N SER A 350 40.30 11.70 2.88
CA SER A 350 40.88 12.98 2.48
C SER A 350 40.95 14.01 3.62
N THR A 351 40.06 13.93 4.62
CA THR A 351 40.12 14.83 5.78
C THR A 351 41.23 14.43 6.77
N SER A 352 41.64 13.15 6.81
CA SER A 352 42.69 12.69 7.73
C SER A 352 44.13 12.91 7.24
N SER A 353 44.32 13.34 5.98
CA SER A 353 45.64 13.53 5.37
C SER A 353 46.19 14.97 5.48
N ASN A 354 45.46 15.88 6.14
CA ASN A 354 45.83 17.30 6.28
C ASN A 354 46.18 17.74 7.71
N GLU A 355 46.36 16.82 8.66
CA GLU A 355 46.82 17.18 10.02
C GLU A 355 48.34 16.99 10.16
N ASN A 356 49.04 18.10 10.44
CA ASN A 356 50.47 18.16 10.73
C ASN A 356 50.85 17.23 11.90
N PRO A 357 51.96 16.46 11.81
CA PRO A 357 52.26 15.39 12.76
C PRO A 357 52.97 15.82 14.05
N GLU A 358 52.85 17.08 14.48
CA GLU A 358 53.49 17.59 15.70
C GLU A 358 52.45 18.18 16.67
N ASN A 359 51.60 17.30 17.21
CA ASN A 359 51.03 17.40 18.57
C ASN A 359 50.08 16.21 18.81
N SER A 360 50.62 15.01 19.03
CA SER A 360 49.82 13.87 19.47
C SER A 360 50.40 13.29 20.76
N THR A 361 50.08 13.93 21.89
CA THR A 361 50.14 13.29 23.20
C THR A 361 48.73 12.89 23.60
N TYR A 362 48.11 11.95 22.89
CA TYR A 362 46.93 11.26 23.41
C TYR A 362 46.99 9.78 23.06
N ASP A 363 47.14 9.02 24.14
CA ASP A 363 47.19 7.58 24.25
C ASP A 363 45.96 6.93 23.62
N GLY A 364 46.20 5.86 22.86
CA GLY A 364 45.21 5.10 22.14
C GLY A 364 44.33 4.30 23.10
N LYS A 365 43.26 4.93 23.58
CA LYS A 365 42.06 4.25 24.06
C LYS A 365 40.84 4.94 23.46
N ARG A 366 40.46 4.50 22.25
CA ARG A 366 39.08 4.66 21.78
C ARG A 366 38.21 3.82 22.71
N THR A 367 37.67 4.46 23.74
CA THR A 367 36.62 3.89 24.57
C THR A 367 35.41 3.65 23.68
N GLN A 368 34.83 2.49 23.90
CA GLN A 368 33.71 1.88 23.21
C GLN A 368 32.38 2.57 23.57
N GLU A 369 32.32 3.90 23.50
CA GLU A 369 31.20 4.69 24.07
C GLU A 369 30.33 5.42 23.03
N ASP A 370 30.74 5.56 21.76
CA ASP A 370 29.95 6.21 20.69
C ASP A 370 28.85 5.32 20.05
N CYS A 371 28.37 4.29 20.75
CA CYS A 371 27.36 3.35 20.24
C CYS A 371 26.30 2.99 21.29
N LYS A 372 25.69 3.97 21.95
CA LYS A 372 24.86 3.65 23.12
C LYS A 372 23.57 4.43 23.33
N TYR A 373 22.80 4.78 22.31
CA TYR A 373 21.37 5.10 22.53
C TYR A 373 20.43 4.69 21.37
N THR A 374 20.62 3.52 20.75
CA THR A 374 19.44 2.80 20.24
C THR A 374 18.87 2.01 21.40
N MET A 375 17.78 2.50 22.00
CA MET A 375 17.08 1.80 23.08
C MET A 375 16.59 0.44 22.53
N GLU A 376 17.35 -0.62 22.81
CA GLU A 376 17.02 -1.97 22.36
C GLU A 376 15.69 -2.37 23.00
N VAL A 377 14.68 -2.65 22.17
CA VAL A 377 13.39 -3.16 22.64
C VAL A 377 13.65 -4.39 23.52
N PRO A 378 13.20 -4.41 24.79
CA PRO A 378 13.50 -5.52 25.68
C PRO A 378 13.08 -6.86 25.08
N GLU A 379 13.92 -7.90 25.20
CA GLU A 379 13.73 -9.19 24.52
C GLU A 379 12.34 -9.80 24.74
N ARG A 380 11.70 -9.53 25.88
CA ARG A 380 10.33 -9.98 26.20
C ARG A 380 9.25 -9.49 25.23
N HIS A 381 9.48 -8.35 24.59
CA HIS A 381 8.58 -7.71 23.61
C HIS A 381 8.92 -8.09 22.17
N LEU A 382 10.00 -8.85 21.94
CA LEU A 382 10.37 -9.38 20.63
C LEU A 382 9.78 -10.79 20.45
N VAL A 383 9.58 -11.16 19.19
CA VAL A 383 9.20 -12.54 18.83
C VAL A 383 10.47 -13.37 18.79
N SER A 384 10.44 -14.56 19.42
CA SER A 384 11.60 -15.44 19.46
C SER A 384 11.96 -15.94 18.06
N THR A 385 13.25 -15.90 17.73
CA THR A 385 13.78 -16.46 16.47
C THR A 385 13.40 -17.92 16.27
N LYS A 386 13.31 -18.71 17.36
CA LYS A 386 12.87 -20.11 17.29
C LYS A 386 11.42 -20.21 16.77
N THR A 387 10.52 -19.39 17.33
CA THR A 387 9.12 -19.32 16.91
C THR A 387 9.00 -18.89 15.44
N THR A 388 9.80 -17.92 15.02
CA THR A 388 9.85 -17.46 13.63
C THR A 388 10.30 -18.56 12.67
N VAL A 389 11.42 -19.25 12.96
CA VAL A 389 11.95 -20.30 12.09
C VAL A 389 10.99 -21.49 12.00
N ILE A 390 10.41 -21.92 13.13
CA ILE A 390 9.41 -22.98 13.16
C ILE A 390 8.16 -22.55 12.36
N GLY A 391 7.69 -21.32 12.55
CA GLY A 391 6.52 -20.80 11.83
C GLY A 391 6.72 -20.75 10.32
N ILE A 392 7.89 -20.29 9.86
CA ILE A 392 8.27 -20.29 8.43
C ILE A 392 8.34 -21.74 7.92
N ALA A 393 8.99 -22.65 8.65
CA ALA A 393 9.11 -24.04 8.23
C ALA A 393 7.75 -24.73 8.10
N VAL A 394 6.88 -24.59 9.10
CA VAL A 394 5.53 -25.19 9.11
C VAL A 394 4.66 -24.61 8.00
N SER A 395 4.66 -23.29 7.82
CA SER A 395 3.90 -22.64 6.74
C SER A 395 4.42 -23.00 5.35
N THR A 396 5.74 -23.14 5.17
CA THR A 396 6.35 -23.59 3.91
C THR A 396 5.97 -25.04 3.58
N LEU A 397 5.98 -25.93 4.58
CA LEU A 397 5.54 -27.32 4.40
C LEU A 397 4.05 -27.41 4.03
N ALA A 398 3.22 -26.55 4.64
CA ALA A 398 1.81 -26.46 4.28
C ALA A 398 1.61 -25.94 2.83
N LEU A 399 2.52 -25.11 2.34
CA LEU A 399 2.42 -24.52 1.00
C LEU A 399 2.97 -25.39 -0.13
N HIS A 400 3.76 -26.44 0.16
CA HIS A 400 4.52 -27.23 -0.83
C HIS A 400 5.47 -26.42 -1.74
N TYR A 401 5.25 -25.13 -1.99
CA TYR A 401 6.05 -24.20 -2.78
C TYR A 401 5.97 -22.76 -2.25
N PHE A 402 7.05 -21.99 -2.43
CA PHE A 402 7.05 -20.55 -2.16
C PHE A 402 6.21 -19.82 -3.22
N PHE A 403 5.17 -19.12 -2.78
CA PHE A 403 4.27 -18.37 -3.67
C PHE A 403 4.55 -16.87 -3.58
N GLU A 404 4.68 -16.21 -4.74
CA GLU A 404 4.85 -14.76 -4.85
C GLU A 404 3.74 -13.97 -4.15
N THR A 405 2.55 -14.55 -3.92
CA THR A 405 1.47 -13.91 -3.15
C THR A 405 1.81 -13.60 -1.70
N SER A 406 2.61 -14.42 -1.04
CA SER A 406 3.00 -14.17 0.35
C SER A 406 3.98 -12.99 0.49
N VAL A 407 4.62 -12.60 -0.63
CA VAL A 407 5.48 -11.40 -0.71
C VAL A 407 4.68 -10.11 -0.56
N TRP A 408 3.47 -10.07 -1.13
CA TRP A 408 2.59 -8.91 -1.03
C TRP A 408 2.09 -8.73 0.41
N GLU A 409 1.71 -9.82 1.06
CA GLU A 409 1.24 -9.79 2.45
C GLU A 409 2.28 -9.21 3.39
N HIS A 410 3.51 -9.74 3.39
CA HIS A 410 4.53 -9.22 4.30
C HIS A 410 4.92 -7.76 3.99
N SER A 411 4.71 -7.28 2.75
CA SER A 411 5.00 -5.90 2.37
C SER A 411 3.99 -4.91 2.98
N ASP A 412 2.71 -5.28 2.98
CA ASP A 412 1.65 -4.50 3.63
C ASP A 412 1.78 -4.57 5.15
N LEU A 413 2.06 -5.76 5.69
CA LEU A 413 2.35 -5.93 7.12
C LEU A 413 3.59 -5.15 7.57
N MET A 414 4.56 -4.89 6.69
CA MET A 414 5.73 -4.09 7.04
C MET A 414 5.39 -2.62 7.28
N GLN A 415 4.46 -2.05 6.51
CA GLN A 415 3.96 -0.69 6.74
C GLN A 415 3.28 -0.59 8.11
N ASP A 416 2.50 -1.61 8.48
CA ASP A 416 1.86 -1.73 9.78
C ASP A 416 2.88 -1.89 10.94
N LEU A 417 3.93 -2.69 10.74
CA LEU A 417 5.03 -2.79 11.70
C LEU A 417 5.83 -1.49 11.85
N LYS A 418 5.92 -0.65 10.79
CA LYS A 418 6.48 0.70 10.92
C LYS A 418 5.55 1.59 11.75
N THR A 419 4.23 1.55 11.54
CA THR A 419 3.26 2.30 12.36
C THR A 419 3.50 2.04 13.85
N GLY A 420 3.53 0.76 14.24
CA GLY A 420 3.75 0.42 15.64
C GLY A 420 5.14 0.77 16.14
N HIS A 421 6.18 0.67 15.31
CA HIS A 421 7.51 1.13 15.69
C HIS A 421 7.56 2.64 15.99
N LEU A 422 6.84 3.46 15.22
CA LEU A 422 6.76 4.92 15.39
C LEU A 422 5.95 5.34 16.62
N ILE A 423 4.91 4.57 16.97
CA ILE A 423 4.10 4.78 18.18
C ILE A 423 4.75 4.17 19.44
N GLY A 424 5.74 3.30 19.28
CA GLY A 424 6.34 2.56 20.40
C GLY A 424 5.54 1.31 20.83
N ALA A 425 4.67 0.79 19.95
CA ALA A 425 3.94 -0.44 20.18
C ALA A 425 4.87 -1.67 20.21
N SER A 426 4.55 -2.62 21.10
CA SER A 426 5.31 -3.88 21.26
C SER A 426 5.26 -4.73 19.98
N PRO A 427 6.40 -5.07 19.35
CA PRO A 427 6.43 -5.87 18.12
C PRO A 427 5.75 -7.24 18.27
N LYS A 428 5.88 -7.86 19.45
CA LYS A 428 5.19 -9.11 19.78
C LYS A 428 3.67 -8.96 19.83
N ALA A 429 3.16 -7.82 20.29
CA ALA A 429 1.72 -7.57 20.33
C ALA A 429 1.17 -7.38 18.91
N GLN A 430 1.88 -6.63 18.05
CA GLN A 430 1.52 -6.49 16.64
C GLN A 430 1.56 -7.83 15.90
N PHE A 431 2.59 -8.66 16.15
CA PHE A 431 2.65 -10.01 15.60
C PHE A 431 1.44 -10.86 16.00
N ILE A 432 1.01 -10.80 17.27
CA ILE A 432 -0.20 -11.50 17.74
C ILE A 432 -1.45 -10.95 17.04
N ALA A 433 -1.58 -9.63 16.90
CA ALA A 433 -2.67 -9.00 16.16
C ALA A 433 -2.74 -9.48 14.71
N GLN A 434 -1.60 -9.55 14.03
CA GLN A 434 -1.52 -10.04 12.65
C GLN A 434 -1.94 -11.51 12.55
N ILE A 435 -1.47 -12.38 13.45
CA ILE A 435 -1.92 -13.79 13.48
C ILE A 435 -3.44 -13.90 13.69
N LEU A 436 -4.01 -13.15 14.65
CA LEU A 436 -5.45 -13.17 14.91
C LEU A 436 -6.26 -12.66 13.71
N GLY A 437 -5.80 -11.59 13.07
CA GLY A 437 -6.41 -11.05 11.86
C GLY A 437 -6.35 -12.02 10.70
N THR A 438 -5.18 -12.63 10.44
CA THR A 438 -4.99 -13.64 9.40
C THR A 438 -5.90 -14.85 9.62
N LEU A 439 -5.98 -15.40 10.84
CA LEU A 439 -6.86 -16.54 11.14
C LEU A 439 -8.34 -16.23 10.86
N TYR A 440 -8.80 -15.04 11.22
CA TYR A 440 -10.16 -14.59 10.91
C TYR A 440 -10.37 -14.41 9.40
N SER A 441 -9.39 -13.81 8.74
CA SER A 441 -9.38 -13.51 7.31
C SER A 441 -9.38 -14.75 6.43
N VAL A 442 -8.72 -15.83 6.84
CA VAL A 442 -8.70 -17.12 6.12
C VAL A 442 -10.11 -17.65 5.90
N GLY A 443 -10.91 -17.69 6.96
CA GLY A 443 -12.29 -18.15 6.89
C GLY A 443 -13.16 -17.20 6.07
N LEU A 444 -13.14 -15.92 6.42
CA LEU A 444 -13.99 -14.92 5.78
C LEU A 444 -13.67 -14.75 4.29
N SER A 445 -12.40 -14.66 3.91
CA SER A 445 -12.00 -14.49 2.51
C SER A 445 -12.35 -15.71 1.65
N SER A 446 -12.17 -16.92 2.18
CA SER A 446 -12.51 -18.16 1.46
C SER A 446 -14.02 -18.27 1.23
N ILE A 447 -14.83 -17.90 2.21
CA ILE A 447 -16.30 -17.85 2.08
C ILE A 447 -16.69 -16.78 1.06
N MET A 448 -16.15 -15.56 1.18
CA MET A 448 -16.44 -14.48 0.24
C MET A 448 -16.12 -14.88 -1.19
N TYR A 449 -14.95 -15.45 -1.46
CA TYR A 449 -14.60 -15.92 -2.81
C TYR A 449 -15.65 -16.89 -3.39
N LYS A 450 -16.18 -17.80 -2.58
CA LYS A 450 -17.26 -18.73 -3.01
C LYS A 450 -18.58 -18.01 -3.24
N VAL A 451 -18.95 -17.09 -2.36
CA VAL A 451 -20.17 -16.30 -2.50
C VAL A 451 -20.13 -15.44 -3.76
N TYR A 452 -19.02 -14.75 -4.03
CA TYR A 452 -18.84 -13.97 -5.27
C TYR A 452 -18.97 -14.84 -6.51
N ASN A 453 -18.40 -16.05 -6.51
CA ASN A 453 -18.54 -16.98 -7.63
C ASN A 453 -19.95 -17.56 -7.80
N SER A 454 -20.76 -17.64 -6.73
CA SER A 454 -22.15 -18.11 -6.82
C SER A 454 -23.12 -17.01 -7.24
N VAL A 455 -22.86 -15.76 -6.83
CA VAL A 455 -23.74 -14.62 -7.10
C VAL A 455 -23.42 -13.98 -8.44
N TYR A 456 -22.13 -13.86 -8.80
CA TYR A 456 -21.69 -13.17 -9.99
C TYR A 456 -21.10 -14.09 -11.03
N LYS A 457 -21.38 -13.77 -12.30
CA LYS A 457 -20.64 -14.32 -13.43
C LYS A 457 -19.29 -13.60 -13.51
N ILE A 458 -18.22 -14.35 -13.23
CA ILE A 458 -16.84 -13.87 -13.27
C ILE A 458 -16.08 -14.72 -14.31
N PRO A 459 -15.40 -14.12 -15.31
CA PRO A 459 -15.28 -12.68 -15.57
C PRO A 459 -16.54 -12.01 -16.16
N SER A 460 -16.70 -10.70 -15.94
CA SER A 460 -17.74 -9.84 -16.53
C SER A 460 -17.29 -8.38 -16.69
N ASP A 461 -18.12 -7.55 -17.33
CA ASP A 461 -17.90 -6.09 -17.47
C ASP A 461 -17.65 -5.38 -16.13
N MET A 462 -18.32 -5.86 -15.07
CA MET A 462 -18.14 -5.41 -13.70
C MET A 462 -16.87 -6.03 -13.11
N PHE A 463 -16.75 -7.36 -13.13
CA PHE A 463 -15.61 -8.09 -12.54
C PHE A 463 -14.65 -8.60 -13.60
N ARG A 464 -13.74 -7.72 -14.00
CA ARG A 464 -12.76 -8.01 -15.06
C ARG A 464 -11.64 -8.96 -14.64
N ILE A 465 -11.41 -9.13 -13.33
CA ILE A 465 -10.33 -9.95 -12.74
C ILE A 465 -8.98 -9.80 -13.45
N PRO A 466 -8.51 -8.57 -13.64
CA PRO A 466 -7.44 -8.32 -14.58
C PRO A 466 -6.10 -8.91 -14.08
N THR A 467 -5.93 -9.13 -12.76
CA THR A 467 -4.74 -9.78 -12.18
C THR A 467 -4.69 -11.25 -12.54
N ALA A 468 -5.83 -11.91 -12.65
CA ALA A 468 -5.90 -13.32 -13.03
C ALA A 468 -5.39 -13.57 -14.45
N VAL A 469 -5.73 -12.66 -15.36
CA VAL A 469 -5.24 -12.70 -16.76
C VAL A 469 -3.71 -12.60 -16.80
N VAL A 470 -3.13 -11.70 -16.01
CA VAL A 470 -1.67 -11.56 -15.93
C VAL A 470 -0.99 -12.86 -15.46
N TRP A 471 -1.58 -13.54 -14.49
CA TRP A 471 -1.02 -14.79 -13.97
C TRP A 471 -1.09 -15.93 -14.98
N ILE A 472 -2.24 -16.14 -15.62
CA ILE A 472 -2.40 -17.22 -16.60
C ILE A 472 -1.53 -16.97 -17.84
N ASP A 473 -1.44 -15.72 -18.31
CA ASP A 473 -0.61 -15.38 -19.46
C ASP A 473 0.87 -15.54 -19.13
N CYS A 474 1.31 -15.07 -17.96
CA CYS A 474 2.70 -15.29 -17.53
C CYS A 474 3.04 -16.78 -17.44
N SER A 475 2.10 -17.62 -17.00
CA SER A 475 2.26 -19.08 -16.99
C SER A 475 2.41 -19.64 -18.40
N ARG A 476 1.51 -19.28 -19.32
CA ARG A 476 1.54 -19.71 -20.74
C ARG A 476 2.81 -19.32 -21.48
N LEU A 477 3.35 -18.13 -21.17
CA LEU A 477 4.64 -17.69 -21.71
C LEU A 477 5.78 -18.63 -21.30
N VAL A 478 5.80 -19.04 -20.03
CA VAL A 478 6.85 -19.91 -19.48
C VAL A 478 6.69 -21.34 -19.98
N THR A 479 5.46 -21.80 -20.23
CA THR A 479 5.17 -23.16 -20.74
C THR A 479 5.26 -23.29 -22.26
N GLY A 480 5.59 -22.21 -22.98
CA GLY A 480 5.93 -22.27 -24.41
C GLY A 480 4.77 -22.08 -25.38
N GLN A 481 3.57 -21.70 -24.91
CA GLN A 481 2.55 -21.16 -25.81
C GLN A 481 3.01 -19.76 -26.26
N GLY A 482 3.21 -19.58 -27.57
CA GLY A 482 3.84 -18.38 -28.14
C GLY A 482 3.08 -17.08 -27.83
N LEU A 483 3.82 -15.98 -27.71
CA LEU A 483 3.24 -14.63 -27.65
C LEU A 483 2.46 -14.34 -28.95
N PRO A 484 1.34 -13.60 -28.87
CA PRO A 484 0.70 -13.07 -30.07
C PRO A 484 1.68 -12.30 -30.98
N PRO A 485 1.37 -12.19 -32.29
CA PRO A 485 2.29 -11.62 -33.28
C PRO A 485 2.80 -10.24 -32.89
N HIS A 486 4.07 -9.97 -33.19
CA HIS A 486 4.76 -8.69 -33.00
C HIS A 486 4.89 -8.14 -31.57
N ILE A 487 4.37 -8.85 -30.56
CA ILE A 487 4.44 -8.40 -29.18
C ILE A 487 5.90 -8.31 -28.70
N ARG A 488 6.77 -9.21 -29.16
CA ARG A 488 8.18 -9.25 -28.74
C ARG A 488 8.90 -7.96 -29.11
N GLU A 489 8.69 -7.48 -30.33
CA GLU A 489 9.32 -6.29 -30.89
C GLU A 489 8.85 -5.03 -30.13
N PHE A 490 7.53 -4.86 -29.95
CA PHE A 490 6.98 -3.73 -29.21
C PHE A 490 7.37 -3.76 -27.73
N ALA A 491 7.35 -4.94 -27.10
CA ALA A 491 7.77 -5.11 -25.72
C ALA A 491 9.25 -4.79 -25.51
N LEU A 492 10.13 -5.18 -26.45
CA LEU A 492 11.55 -4.86 -26.38
C LEU A 492 11.78 -3.35 -26.50
N VAL A 493 11.16 -2.70 -27.48
CA VAL A 493 11.31 -1.25 -27.69
C VAL A 493 10.83 -0.47 -26.46
N LEU A 494 9.61 -0.73 -25.99
CA LEU A 494 9.07 -0.04 -24.81
C LEU A 494 9.83 -0.41 -23.53
N GLY A 495 10.25 -1.66 -23.39
CA GLY A 495 11.09 -2.12 -22.29
C GLY A 495 12.44 -1.40 -22.23
N VAL A 496 13.08 -1.15 -23.37
CA VAL A 496 14.33 -0.36 -23.45
C VAL A 496 14.07 1.10 -23.10
N ILE A 497 13.05 1.73 -23.69
CA ILE A 497 12.69 3.14 -23.43
C ILE A 497 12.44 3.36 -21.93
N PHE A 498 11.56 2.58 -21.32
CA PHE A 498 11.25 2.71 -19.90
C PHE A 498 12.37 2.21 -18.98
N GLY A 499 13.24 1.34 -19.49
CA GLY A 499 14.48 0.95 -18.82
C GLY A 499 15.46 2.12 -18.71
N ILE A 500 15.68 2.85 -19.81
CA ILE A 500 16.53 4.05 -19.85
C ILE A 500 15.94 5.15 -18.96
N ILE A 501 14.62 5.40 -19.04
CA ILE A 501 13.94 6.38 -18.18
C ILE A 501 14.12 6.00 -16.70
N SER A 502 13.95 4.72 -16.35
CA SER A 502 14.15 4.25 -14.98
C SER A 502 15.59 4.44 -14.51
N LEU A 503 16.57 4.12 -15.36
CA LEU A 503 17.98 4.33 -15.06
C LEU A 503 18.28 5.81 -14.82
N LEU A 504 17.79 6.71 -15.69
CA LEU A 504 17.99 8.15 -15.56
C LEU A 504 17.37 8.68 -14.25
N LYS A 505 16.16 8.25 -13.91
CA LYS A 505 15.47 8.68 -12.67
C LYS A 505 16.18 8.21 -11.40
N ASN A 506 16.90 7.09 -11.45
CA ASN A 506 17.60 6.53 -10.28
C ASN A 506 19.09 6.91 -10.18
N THR A 507 19.69 7.37 -11.28
CA THR A 507 21.11 7.77 -11.32
C THR A 507 21.31 9.27 -11.12
N VAL A 508 20.32 10.10 -11.44
CA VAL A 508 20.41 11.55 -11.27
C VAL A 508 20.13 11.91 -9.80
N PRO A 509 21.13 12.42 -9.04
CA PRO A 509 20.97 12.73 -7.63
C PRO A 509 20.01 13.92 -7.41
N PRO A 510 19.37 14.03 -6.22
CA PRO A 510 18.44 15.11 -5.90
C PRO A 510 19.07 16.51 -5.96
N THR A 511 20.39 16.59 -5.82
CA THR A 511 21.18 17.84 -5.85
C THR A 511 21.40 18.38 -7.26
N SER A 512 21.14 17.59 -8.30
CA SER A 512 21.32 18.01 -9.70
C SER A 512 20.21 18.95 -10.18
N SER A 513 20.57 19.97 -10.95
CA SER A 513 19.60 20.89 -11.59
C SER A 513 18.60 20.15 -12.49
N TYR A 514 18.98 18.98 -13.02
CA TYR A 514 18.15 18.17 -13.90
C TYR A 514 17.06 17.37 -13.16
N HIS A 515 17.13 17.27 -11.83
CA HIS A 515 16.16 16.51 -11.03
C HIS A 515 14.72 17.02 -11.19
N LYS A 516 14.54 18.34 -11.38
CA LYS A 516 13.24 18.97 -11.62
C LYS A 516 12.54 18.43 -12.87
N TYR A 517 13.30 18.06 -13.91
CA TYR A 517 12.73 17.58 -15.17
C TYR A 517 12.36 16.09 -15.14
N LEU A 518 12.87 15.31 -14.17
CA LEU A 518 12.56 13.89 -14.02
C LEU A 518 11.08 13.63 -13.68
N VAL A 519 10.39 14.65 -13.15
CA VAL A 519 8.95 14.60 -12.87
C VAL A 519 8.12 14.56 -14.16
N TYR A 520 8.63 15.06 -15.29
CA TYR A 520 7.92 14.96 -16.57
C TYR A 520 8.13 13.60 -17.25
N LEU A 521 9.18 12.87 -16.87
CA LEU A 521 9.44 11.55 -17.42
C LEU A 521 8.54 10.49 -16.77
N PRO A 522 7.69 9.82 -17.55
CA PRO A 522 6.70 8.91 -17.00
C PRO A 522 7.34 7.64 -16.43
N SER A 523 6.88 7.24 -15.24
CA SER A 523 7.32 5.98 -14.64
C SER A 523 6.78 4.79 -15.43
N GLY A 524 7.66 3.91 -15.90
CA GLY A 524 7.26 2.71 -16.65
C GLY A 524 6.27 1.83 -15.88
N VAL A 525 6.39 1.76 -14.55
CA VAL A 525 5.42 1.04 -13.72
C VAL A 525 4.02 1.65 -13.84
N ALA A 526 3.90 2.97 -13.70
CA ALA A 526 2.61 3.67 -13.77
C ALA A 526 2.01 3.63 -15.18
N VAL A 527 2.84 3.83 -16.22
CA VAL A 527 2.41 3.67 -17.63
C VAL A 527 1.91 2.27 -17.88
N GLY A 528 2.63 1.24 -17.42
CA GLY A 528 2.18 -0.13 -17.55
C GLY A 528 0.84 -0.36 -16.86
N VAL A 529 0.62 0.19 -15.66
CA VAL A 529 -0.70 0.12 -15.00
C VAL A 529 -1.78 0.82 -15.83
N GLY A 530 -1.45 1.94 -16.48
CA GLY A 530 -2.32 2.66 -17.40
C GLY A 530 -2.72 1.88 -18.67
N ILE A 531 -1.76 1.22 -19.32
CA ILE A 531 -2.01 0.36 -20.50
C ILE A 531 -2.95 -0.79 -20.13
N TYR A 532 -2.81 -1.28 -18.91
CA TYR A 532 -3.57 -2.42 -18.40
C TYR A 532 -4.99 -2.05 -17.98
N ASN A 533 -5.18 -0.89 -17.34
CA ASN A 533 -6.48 -0.42 -16.91
C ASN A 533 -7.27 0.15 -18.08
N THR A 534 -8.59 -0.03 -18.07
CA THR A 534 -9.43 0.55 -19.11
C THR A 534 -9.48 2.08 -19.00
N PRO A 535 -9.72 2.78 -20.13
CA PRO A 535 -9.77 4.24 -20.12
C PRO A 535 -10.84 4.79 -19.16
N ASN A 536 -12.00 4.13 -19.08
CA ASN A 536 -13.12 4.53 -18.22
C ASN A 536 -12.72 4.78 -16.76
N PHE A 537 -11.94 3.86 -16.19
CA PHE A 537 -11.51 3.95 -14.79
C PHE A 537 -10.29 4.84 -14.63
N THR A 538 -9.46 4.94 -15.67
CA THR A 538 -8.25 5.78 -15.65
C THR A 538 -8.59 7.27 -15.66
N LEU A 539 -9.65 7.66 -16.37
CA LEU A 539 -10.16 9.04 -16.37
C LEU A 539 -10.65 9.48 -14.99
N ALA A 540 -11.40 8.62 -14.28
CA ALA A 540 -11.85 8.89 -12.91
C ALA A 540 -10.67 9.09 -11.94
N ARG A 541 -9.64 8.24 -12.05
CA ARG A 541 -8.40 8.39 -11.27
C ARG A 541 -7.66 9.68 -11.59
N PHE A 542 -7.61 10.08 -12.86
CA PHE A 542 -6.98 11.33 -13.27
C PHE A 542 -7.66 12.54 -12.63
N ILE A 543 -9.00 12.58 -12.61
CA ILE A 543 -9.77 13.61 -11.91
C ILE A 543 -9.42 13.62 -10.42
N GLY A 544 -9.33 12.46 -9.79
CA GLY A 544 -8.87 12.35 -8.40
C GLY A 544 -7.48 12.95 -8.18
N GLY A 545 -6.53 12.71 -9.07
CA GLY A 545 -5.20 13.32 -8.98
C GLY A 545 -5.22 14.85 -9.16
N LEU A 546 -6.10 15.40 -10.00
CA LEU A 546 -6.28 16.84 -10.12
C LEU A 546 -6.83 17.45 -8.83
N ILE A 547 -7.77 16.77 -8.17
CA ILE A 547 -8.27 17.16 -6.84
C ILE A 547 -7.11 17.17 -5.84
N CYS A 548 -6.29 16.11 -5.81
CA CYS A 548 -5.09 16.03 -4.97
C CYS A 548 -4.14 17.21 -5.19
N TYR A 549 -3.85 17.57 -6.45
CA TYR A 549 -2.94 18.68 -6.77
C TYR A 549 -3.44 20.02 -6.22
N ASN A 550 -4.73 20.31 -6.38
CA ASN A 550 -5.34 21.52 -5.82
C ASN A 550 -5.36 21.49 -4.28
N TRP A 551 -5.52 20.30 -3.68
CA TRP A 551 -5.59 20.11 -2.24
C TRP A 551 -4.23 20.24 -1.53
N GLN A 552 -3.14 19.86 -2.21
CA GLN A 552 -1.79 19.94 -1.64
C GLN A 552 -1.37 21.38 -1.29
N ASN A 553 -2.06 22.39 -1.84
CA ASN A 553 -1.81 23.80 -1.54
C ASN A 553 -2.50 24.30 -0.25
N ILE A 554 -3.25 23.46 0.47
CA ILE A 554 -4.10 23.86 1.61
C ILE A 554 -3.38 23.72 2.98
N GLY A 555 -2.15 23.18 3.03
CA GLY A 555 -1.30 23.14 4.24
C GLY A 555 -0.87 21.73 4.68
N PRO A 556 -0.08 21.60 5.76
CA PRO A 556 0.56 20.34 6.18
C PRO A 556 -0.45 19.27 6.64
N ASN A 557 -1.51 19.63 7.38
CA ASN A 557 -2.57 18.71 7.82
C ASN A 557 -3.52 18.29 6.67
N GLY A 558 -3.44 18.96 5.52
CA GLY A 558 -4.28 18.68 4.34
C GLY A 558 -4.07 17.28 3.77
N LYS A 559 -2.89 16.67 3.95
CA LYS A 559 -2.60 15.30 3.49
C LYS A 559 -3.41 14.25 4.22
N ILE A 560 -3.55 14.36 5.54
CA ILE A 560 -4.31 13.40 6.36
C ILE A 560 -5.79 13.51 6.01
N GLY A 561 -6.35 14.73 6.00
CA GLY A 561 -7.74 14.96 5.62
C GLY A 561 -8.06 14.48 4.21
N MET A 562 -7.13 14.64 3.26
CA MET A 562 -7.27 14.13 1.89
C MET A 562 -7.34 12.60 1.83
N ILE A 563 -6.50 11.89 2.59
CA ILE A 563 -6.53 10.41 2.65
C ILE A 563 -7.85 9.94 3.27
N ILE A 564 -8.32 10.60 4.34
CA ILE A 564 -9.58 10.27 5.02
C ILE A 564 -10.78 10.50 4.09
N PHE A 565 -10.84 11.66 3.42
CA PHE A 565 -11.84 11.98 2.40
C PHE A 565 -11.90 10.89 1.32
N SER A 566 -10.73 10.52 0.78
CA SER A 566 -10.61 9.50 -0.27
C SER A 566 -11.05 8.12 0.19
N SER A 567 -10.74 7.79 1.45
CA SER A 567 -11.09 6.50 2.04
C SER A 567 -12.60 6.36 2.24
N GLY A 568 -13.30 7.43 2.61
CA GLY A 568 -14.76 7.42 2.69
C GLY A 568 -15.40 7.18 1.32
N LEU A 569 -14.86 7.76 0.25
CA LEU A 569 -15.33 7.48 -1.11
C LEU A 569 -15.15 6.01 -1.50
N VAL A 570 -13.99 5.42 -1.20
CA VAL A 570 -13.71 4.00 -1.50
C VAL A 570 -14.59 3.06 -0.68
N LEU A 571 -14.73 3.33 0.63
CA LEU A 571 -15.56 2.51 1.54
C LEU A 571 -17.05 2.57 1.18
N GLY A 572 -17.56 3.75 0.86
CA GLY A 572 -18.99 3.95 0.59
C GLY A 572 -19.48 3.21 -0.66
N GLU A 573 -18.68 3.20 -1.73
CA GLU A 573 -19.01 2.47 -2.95
C GLU A 573 -18.77 0.97 -2.78
N GLY A 574 -17.64 0.57 -2.17
CA GLY A 574 -17.34 -0.84 -1.93
C GLY A 574 -18.44 -1.55 -1.15
N LEU A 575 -18.93 -0.96 -0.06
CA LEU A 575 -19.91 -1.58 0.83
C LEU A 575 -21.30 -1.70 0.20
N LEU A 576 -21.74 -0.69 -0.56
CA LEU A 576 -23.09 -0.68 -1.12
C LEU A 576 -23.22 -1.38 -2.47
N VAL A 577 -22.16 -1.50 -3.26
CA VAL A 577 -22.24 -2.33 -4.48
C VAL A 577 -22.55 -3.79 -4.11
N ASP A 578 -21.96 -4.29 -3.02
CA ASP A 578 -22.21 -5.65 -2.55
C ASP A 578 -23.58 -5.78 -1.89
N SER A 579 -24.00 -4.81 -1.07
CA SER A 579 -25.30 -4.82 -0.39
C SER A 579 -26.51 -4.73 -1.32
N LEU A 580 -26.34 -4.21 -2.54
CA LEU A 580 -27.41 -4.13 -3.56
C LEU A 580 -27.50 -5.41 -4.42
N CYS A 581 -26.55 -6.34 -4.28
CA CYS A 581 -26.51 -7.59 -5.03
C CYS A 581 -26.85 -8.83 -4.21
N PHE A 582 -26.89 -8.71 -2.87
CA PHE A 582 -27.60 -9.63 -1.98
C PHE A 582 -29.04 -9.16 -1.80
#